data_AF-A0A2H0XZ37-F1
#
_entry.id   AF-A0A2H0XZ37-F1
#
_cell.length_a   1.000
_cell.length_b   1.000
_cell.length_c   1.000
_cell.angle_alpha   90.00
_cell.angle_beta   90.00
_cell.angle_gamma   90.00
#
_symmetry.space_group_name_H-M   'P 1'
#
loop_
_entity.id
_entity.type
_entity.pdbx_description
1 polymer ?
#
loop_
_entity_poly.entity_id
_entity_poly.type
_entity_poly.pdbx_seq_one_letter_code
_entity_poly.pdbx_strand_id
1 'polypeptide(L)'
;MRRNSGFSLQIDLTFIRSVIIEKEIGDRMKKSCGLLNLFTASMILFPVLLSAQIDKLVDKVAGKQDMQFQNSVVDQARGDKSTLRQFIADSLRLVYDEILQERIDSIGVVYSNQTNTLLNQLNAASERIQNLSDSVAMFSGMLTGKGQSPATNDPAFEAKFFSFEKLLRQEESKKKGNIFKLSSTIEQIAPFQLQELQNYLDIFYPSARCDSVQDFITQVYIRTNDWSRAEYSILKFLYLYPDSPLFDEVQSLRSAIFQTEKFYKSSSDYLMRLINEIPEPATPEERYFKFVETLRDFIDVPIRQHFIPEAQTFLKLYPYSSHADVVSLWIAETYERNGQPQSAFLSHQKTMLFYPNTPFFSRCLFRSADIQQKQFGEYENAIRSFLFYIEKFGRDSLALDAQYRIAKMLDENLSEWERAVKAYQVVADKYPTSPHAIPALMRKAVILSTKMSLIEEAVNIYQSIDERYPETPDALSAMVASGDLYNSHKKYESAVGQYMKVFQKYQKSEKAISALEEVVKIYSVKIKDNDKTVETLNLIIANYPGTKAEARAVKQLAKLEKAK
;
A
#
# COMPACT_ATOMS: atom_id res chain seq x y z
N MET A 1 27.18 13.21 79.86
CA MET A 1 26.47 14.21 79.03
C MET A 1 25.70 13.43 77.97
N ARG A 2 24.46 12.94 78.11
CA ARG A 2 23.12 13.50 78.42
C ARG A 2 22.69 14.71 77.58
N ARG A 3 21.73 14.41 76.68
CA ARG A 3 20.41 15.06 76.40
C ARG A 3 20.29 16.28 75.45
N ASN A 4 19.62 16.02 74.33
CA ASN A 4 18.29 16.50 73.87
C ASN A 4 17.92 18.00 73.79
N SER A 5 17.25 18.29 72.66
CA SER A 5 16.10 19.20 72.40
C SER A 5 16.33 20.70 72.58
N GLY A 6 15.92 21.61 71.68
CA GLY A 6 15.03 21.58 70.52
C GLY A 6 14.43 22.99 70.39
N PHE A 7 14.08 23.45 69.18
CA PHE A 7 12.89 24.28 68.87
C PHE A 7 12.86 24.63 67.37
N SER A 8 11.71 24.38 66.76
CA SER A 8 11.33 24.62 65.37
C SER A 8 10.78 26.04 65.17
N LEU A 9 10.99 26.62 63.98
CA LEU A 9 9.94 27.40 63.32
C LEU A 9 9.99 27.16 61.81
N GLN A 10 8.89 26.63 61.29
CA GLN A 10 8.65 26.28 59.90
C GLN A 10 7.81 27.42 59.30
N ILE A 11 8.29 28.08 58.25
CA ILE A 11 7.47 28.95 57.39
C ILE A 11 7.71 28.51 55.95
N ASP A 12 6.66 27.98 55.33
CA ASP A 12 6.64 27.42 53.98
C ASP A 12 6.50 28.56 52.94
N LEU A 13 7.63 29.06 52.43
CA LEU A 13 7.73 30.11 51.40
C LEU A 13 7.47 29.60 49.97
N THR A 14 7.24 28.30 49.83
CA THR A 14 7.17 27.60 48.53
C THR A 14 5.84 27.82 47.82
N PHE A 15 4.76 28.18 48.54
CA PHE A 15 3.41 28.28 47.98
C PHE A 15 3.02 29.68 47.44
N ILE A 16 3.67 30.76 47.91
CA ILE A 16 3.36 32.13 47.45
C ILE A 16 4.18 32.53 46.20
N ARG A 17 5.34 31.89 45.97
CA ARG A 17 6.20 32.14 44.80
C ARG A 17 5.63 31.60 43.48
N SER A 18 4.78 30.57 43.50
CA SER A 18 4.28 29.92 42.27
C SER A 18 3.13 30.67 41.59
N VAL A 19 2.25 31.34 42.35
CA VAL A 19 0.99 31.89 41.80
C VAL A 19 1.16 33.27 41.13
N ILE A 20 2.22 34.03 41.45
CA ILE A 20 2.38 35.42 40.96
C ILE A 20 3.23 35.49 39.67
N ILE A 21 4.15 34.53 39.45
CA ILE A 21 5.08 34.55 38.31
C ILE A 21 4.44 34.02 37.01
N GLU A 22 3.51 33.06 37.10
CA GLU A 22 2.88 32.47 35.90
C GLU A 22 1.94 33.44 35.16
N LYS A 23 1.33 34.40 35.88
CA LYS A 23 0.31 35.28 35.29
C LYS A 23 0.90 36.45 34.47
N GLU A 24 2.10 36.93 34.80
CA GLU A 24 2.74 38.05 34.08
C GLU A 24 3.56 37.63 32.86
N ILE A 25 4.05 36.38 32.83
CA ILE A 25 4.79 35.83 31.67
C ILE A 25 3.84 35.41 30.55
N GLY A 26 2.65 34.89 30.90
CA GLY A 26 1.60 34.50 29.94
C GLY A 26 1.08 35.66 29.08
N ASP A 27 0.96 36.86 29.63
CA ASP A 27 0.40 38.02 28.92
C ASP A 27 1.42 38.77 28.03
N ARG A 28 2.74 38.60 28.26
CA ARG A 28 3.78 39.20 27.40
C ARG A 28 4.20 38.32 26.23
N MET A 29 4.04 36.99 26.32
CA MET A 29 4.32 36.08 25.19
C MET A 29 3.35 36.25 24.01
N LYS A 30 2.15 36.82 24.22
CA LYS A 30 1.20 37.13 23.14
C LYS A 30 1.56 38.37 22.29
N LYS A 31 2.45 39.26 22.77
CA LYS A 31 2.78 40.52 22.06
C LYS A 31 4.04 40.47 21.20
N SER A 32 4.84 39.41 21.29
CA SER A 32 6.12 39.28 20.56
C SER A 32 6.01 38.51 19.23
N CYS A 33 4.80 38.08 18.84
CA CYS A 33 4.55 37.35 17.60
C CYS A 33 4.41 38.23 16.34
N GLY A 34 4.84 39.49 16.39
CA GLY A 34 4.79 40.38 15.24
C GLY A 34 6.02 41.25 15.17
N LEU A 35 7.05 40.81 14.45
CA LEU A 35 8.00 41.62 13.66
C LEU A 35 9.09 40.71 13.07
N LEU A 36 8.71 40.03 11.98
CA LEU A 36 9.65 39.59 10.94
C LEU A 36 10.12 40.85 10.18
N ASN A 37 11.39 41.22 10.35
CA ASN A 37 12.23 42.05 9.46
C ASN A 37 13.20 42.90 10.30
N LEU A 38 14.44 42.41 10.46
CA LEU A 38 15.70 43.16 10.66
C LEU A 38 16.79 42.21 11.17
N PHE A 39 17.02 41.11 10.46
CA PHE A 39 18.17 40.22 10.69
C PHE A 39 19.31 40.69 9.80
N THR A 40 20.12 41.63 10.29
CA THR A 40 21.54 41.85 9.89
C THR A 40 22.25 42.91 10.74
N ALA A 41 21.58 43.60 11.69
CA ALA A 41 22.22 44.63 12.51
C ALA A 41 22.24 44.37 14.04
N SER A 42 21.66 43.28 14.55
CA SER A 42 21.49 43.10 16.01
C SER A 42 22.49 42.15 16.69
N MET A 43 23.34 41.42 15.95
CA MET A 43 24.20 40.39 16.53
C MET A 43 25.43 40.89 17.32
N ILE A 44 25.63 42.22 17.42
CA ILE A 44 26.70 42.82 18.23
C ILE A 44 26.15 43.67 19.40
N LEU A 45 24.83 43.92 19.47
CA LEU A 45 24.21 44.81 20.49
C LEU A 45 23.18 44.12 21.40
N PHE A 46 22.78 42.88 21.10
CA PHE A 46 21.74 42.17 21.86
C PHE A 46 22.13 41.71 23.30
N PRO A 47 23.39 41.30 23.59
CA PRO A 47 23.76 40.91 24.97
C PRO A 47 23.76 42.09 25.95
N VAL A 48 23.93 43.32 25.45
CA VAL A 48 24.09 44.54 26.26
C VAL A 48 22.74 45.17 26.61
N LEU A 49 21.73 45.03 25.74
CA LEU A 49 20.39 45.61 25.93
C LEU A 49 19.48 44.74 26.80
N LEU A 50 19.67 43.40 26.79
CA LEU A 50 18.85 42.48 27.58
C LEU A 50 19.27 42.46 29.06
N SER A 51 20.56 42.56 29.36
CA SER A 51 21.05 42.62 30.75
C SER A 51 20.49 43.84 31.49
N ALA A 52 20.57 45.02 30.87
CA ALA A 52 20.09 46.27 31.47
C ALA A 52 18.57 46.33 31.74
N GLN A 53 17.76 45.56 31.00
CA GLN A 53 16.31 45.48 31.23
C GLN A 53 15.93 44.41 32.27
N ILE A 54 16.69 43.33 32.37
CA ILE A 54 16.50 42.28 33.37
C ILE A 54 16.95 42.79 34.75
N ASP A 55 18.09 43.48 34.83
CA ASP A 55 18.60 44.08 36.09
C ASP A 55 17.59 45.08 36.69
N LYS A 56 16.97 45.92 35.85
CA LYS A 56 15.91 46.86 36.27
C LYS A 56 14.62 46.18 36.75
N LEU A 57 14.34 44.95 36.34
CA LEU A 57 13.15 44.18 36.74
C LEU A 57 13.40 43.40 38.03
N VAL A 58 14.60 42.84 38.19
CA VAL A 58 15.06 42.19 39.41
C VAL A 58 15.15 43.20 40.57
N ASP A 59 15.72 44.38 40.34
CA ASP A 59 15.80 45.46 41.35
C ASP A 59 14.41 45.93 41.84
N LYS A 60 13.40 45.91 40.96
CA LYS A 60 12.08 46.50 41.26
C LYS A 60 11.13 45.57 42.01
N VAL A 61 11.28 44.25 41.84
CA VAL A 61 10.42 43.23 42.47
C VAL A 61 11.11 42.56 43.66
N ALA A 62 12.41 42.24 43.57
CA ALA A 62 13.16 41.63 44.67
C ALA A 62 13.55 42.66 45.74
N GLY A 63 13.90 43.88 45.35
CA GLY A 63 14.40 44.92 46.27
C GLY A 63 13.41 45.38 47.35
N LYS A 64 12.10 45.17 47.18
CA LYS A 64 11.09 45.66 48.15
C LYS A 64 10.76 44.66 49.26
N GLN A 65 10.77 43.35 48.98
CA GLN A 65 10.47 42.30 49.97
C GLN A 65 11.72 41.86 50.74
N ASP A 66 12.88 41.76 50.08
CA ASP A 66 14.14 41.42 50.75
C ASP A 66 14.59 42.53 51.69
N MET A 67 14.39 43.80 51.34
CA MET A 67 14.72 44.92 52.23
C MET A 67 13.86 44.93 53.51
N GLN A 68 12.60 44.49 53.42
CA GLN A 68 11.72 44.35 54.60
C GLN A 68 12.20 43.21 55.51
N PHE A 69 12.60 42.08 54.94
CA PHE A 69 13.16 40.95 55.70
C PHE A 69 14.51 41.31 56.34
N GLN A 70 15.42 41.95 55.58
CA GLN A 70 16.71 42.42 56.09
C GLN A 70 16.54 43.42 57.25
N ASN A 71 15.65 44.39 57.12
CA ASN A 71 15.38 45.36 58.18
C ASN A 71 14.81 44.68 59.45
N SER A 72 13.90 43.72 59.28
CA SER A 72 13.37 42.92 60.41
C SER A 72 14.46 42.16 61.16
N VAL A 73 15.43 41.56 60.45
CA VAL A 73 16.53 40.80 61.07
C VAL A 73 17.52 41.73 61.78
N VAL A 74 17.81 42.90 61.21
CA VAL A 74 18.76 43.88 61.78
C VAL A 74 18.17 44.60 63.01
N ASP A 75 16.86 44.81 63.07
CA ASP A 75 16.20 45.45 64.21
C ASP A 75 16.12 44.53 65.44
N GLN A 76 16.04 43.21 65.23
CA GLN A 76 16.00 42.22 66.30
C GLN A 76 17.38 41.79 66.80
N ALA A 77 18.46 42.14 66.08
CA ALA A 77 19.82 41.77 66.44
C ALA A 77 20.39 42.64 67.58
N ARG A 78 20.96 42.01 68.63
CA ARG A 78 21.80 42.66 69.66
C ARG A 78 23.26 42.29 69.44
N GLY A 79 24.10 43.27 69.09
CA GLY A 79 25.51 43.08 68.73
C GLY A 79 25.96 44.05 67.63
N ASP A 80 27.14 43.83 67.06
CA ASP A 80 27.68 44.65 65.95
C ASP A 80 26.87 44.44 64.66
N LYS A 81 25.97 45.39 64.40
CA LYS A 81 25.07 45.38 63.25
C LYS A 81 25.79 45.52 61.90
N SER A 82 27.03 46.02 61.87
CA SER A 82 27.78 46.20 60.61
C SER A 82 28.20 44.85 60.04
N THR A 83 28.77 43.99 60.89
CA THR A 83 29.21 42.63 60.53
C THR A 83 28.03 41.76 60.10
N LEU A 84 26.88 41.89 60.76
CA LEU A 84 25.66 41.17 60.37
C LEU A 84 25.13 41.62 59.00
N ARG A 85 25.13 42.93 58.72
CA ARG A 85 24.73 43.44 57.39
C ARG A 85 25.64 42.93 56.29
N GLN A 86 26.95 42.90 56.55
CA GLN A 86 27.93 42.39 55.59
C GLN A 86 27.69 40.89 55.32
N PHE A 87 27.49 40.09 56.37
CA PHE A 87 27.20 38.66 56.23
C PHE A 87 25.92 38.39 55.43
N ILE A 88 24.85 39.16 55.68
CA ILE A 88 23.60 39.05 54.93
C ILE A 88 23.80 39.45 53.47
N ALA A 89 24.54 40.53 53.20
CA ALA A 89 24.85 40.98 51.85
C ALA A 89 25.66 39.92 51.08
N ASP A 90 26.67 39.33 51.70
CA ASP A 90 27.52 38.32 51.08
C ASP A 90 26.75 37.01 50.84
N SER A 91 25.89 36.60 51.79
CA SER A 91 25.06 35.40 51.65
C SER A 91 24.02 35.54 50.54
N LEU A 92 23.37 36.71 50.45
CA LEU A 92 22.42 36.99 49.38
C LEU A 92 23.12 37.07 48.03
N ARG A 93 24.29 37.71 47.96
CA ARG A 93 25.09 37.75 46.74
C ARG A 93 25.42 36.35 46.23
N LEU A 94 25.83 35.45 47.12
CA LEU A 94 26.10 34.05 46.76
C LEU A 94 24.86 33.35 46.18
N VAL A 95 23.71 33.48 46.84
CA VAL A 95 22.44 32.86 46.40
C VAL A 95 21.95 33.47 45.09
N TYR A 96 22.07 34.79 44.94
CA TYR A 96 21.70 35.49 43.71
C TYR A 96 22.60 35.09 42.55
N ASP A 97 23.91 35.02 42.76
CA ASP A 97 24.87 34.60 41.73
C ASP A 97 24.60 33.16 41.26
N GLU A 98 24.27 32.24 42.18
CA GLU A 98 23.94 30.85 41.86
C GLU A 98 22.63 30.72 41.06
N ILE A 99 21.57 31.44 41.47
CA ILE A 99 20.29 31.48 40.73
C ILE A 99 20.46 32.14 39.36
N LEU A 100 21.29 33.19 39.26
CA LEU A 100 21.56 33.88 37.99
C LEU A 100 22.27 32.93 37.03
N GLN A 101 23.27 32.19 37.52
CA GLN A 101 24.03 31.23 36.73
C GLN A 101 23.15 30.07 36.25
N GLU A 102 22.30 29.50 37.12
CA GLU A 102 21.37 28.43 36.76
C GLU A 102 20.37 28.89 35.67
N ARG A 103 19.90 30.15 35.75
CA ARG A 103 19.04 30.74 34.71
C ARG A 103 19.79 31.02 33.41
N ILE A 104 21.04 31.48 33.47
CA ILE A 104 21.87 31.69 32.28
C ILE A 104 22.11 30.36 31.57
N ASP A 105 22.43 29.30 32.31
CA ASP A 105 22.66 27.97 31.75
C ASP A 105 21.37 27.40 31.14
N SER A 106 20.23 27.54 31.83
CA SER A 106 18.91 27.13 31.33
C SER A 106 18.53 27.87 30.04
N ILE A 107 18.72 29.19 29.98
CA ILE A 107 18.49 30.01 28.78
C ILE A 107 19.46 29.60 27.67
N GLY A 108 20.73 29.38 27.98
CA GLY A 108 21.75 28.91 27.04
C GLY A 108 21.38 27.58 26.39
N VAL A 109 20.87 26.62 27.17
CA VAL A 109 20.40 25.32 26.66
C VAL A 109 19.16 25.48 25.78
N VAL A 110 18.18 26.29 26.18
CA VAL A 110 16.96 26.50 25.38
C VAL A 110 17.27 27.18 24.05
N TYR A 111 18.08 28.24 24.05
CA TYR A 111 18.47 28.92 22.81
C TYR A 111 19.37 28.05 21.95
N SER A 112 20.33 27.31 22.54
CA SER A 112 21.16 26.34 21.80
C SER A 112 20.32 25.28 21.10
N ASN A 113 19.34 24.71 21.80
CA ASN A 113 18.42 23.72 21.23
C ASN A 113 17.54 24.33 20.13
N GLN A 114 17.03 25.55 20.30
CA GLN A 114 16.27 26.24 19.26
C GLN A 114 17.14 26.59 18.06
N THR A 115 18.38 27.06 18.25
CA THR A 115 19.32 27.33 17.15
C THR A 115 19.72 26.08 16.42
N ASN A 116 19.95 24.96 17.12
CA ASN A 116 20.24 23.67 16.49
C ASN A 116 19.02 23.13 15.75
N THR A 117 17.81 23.33 16.27
CA THR A 117 16.57 22.96 15.58
C THR A 117 16.38 23.78 14.31
N LEU A 118 16.60 25.10 14.38
CA LEU A 118 16.55 25.99 13.23
C LEU A 118 17.66 25.68 12.21
N LEU A 119 18.88 25.37 12.68
CA LEU A 119 19.99 24.96 11.82
C LEU A 119 19.69 23.63 11.11
N ASN A 120 19.09 22.66 11.81
CA ASN A 120 18.66 21.40 11.21
C ASN A 120 17.51 21.61 10.22
N GLN A 121 16.57 22.51 10.51
CA GLN A 121 15.52 22.90 9.56
C GLN A 121 16.09 23.63 8.34
N LEU A 122 17.10 24.46 8.52
CA LEU A 122 17.77 25.20 7.45
C LEU A 122 18.64 24.28 6.60
N ASN A 123 19.31 23.30 7.21
CA ASN A 123 20.03 22.23 6.51
C ASN A 123 19.06 21.34 5.75
N ALA A 124 17.93 20.92 6.35
CA ALA A 124 16.90 20.16 5.66
C ALA A 124 16.23 20.96 4.54
N ALA A 125 16.05 22.28 4.72
CA ALA A 125 15.57 23.17 3.67
C ALA A 125 16.60 23.34 2.56
N SER A 126 17.90 23.46 2.89
CA SER A 126 19.00 23.51 1.94
C SER A 126 19.11 22.20 1.16
N GLU A 127 18.91 21.06 1.81
CA GLU A 127 18.90 19.74 1.19
C GLU A 127 17.67 19.57 0.28
N ARG A 128 16.50 20.09 0.68
CA ARG A 128 15.31 20.17 -0.19
C ARG A 128 15.51 21.11 -1.36
N ILE A 129 16.14 22.26 -1.16
CA ILE A 129 16.46 23.23 -2.23
C ILE A 129 17.51 22.63 -3.17
N GLN A 130 18.49 21.90 -2.65
CA GLN A 130 19.46 21.16 -3.44
C GLN A 130 18.77 20.04 -4.22
N ASN A 131 17.91 19.24 -3.58
CA ASN A 131 17.12 18.21 -4.25
C ASN A 131 16.18 18.79 -5.30
N LEU A 132 15.58 19.97 -5.05
CA LEU A 132 14.77 20.70 -6.02
C LEU A 132 15.63 21.29 -7.15
N SER A 133 16.81 21.81 -6.85
CA SER A 133 17.78 22.30 -7.83
C SER A 133 18.30 21.18 -8.70
N ASP A 134 18.61 20.02 -8.12
CA ASP A 134 19.02 18.80 -8.79
C ASP A 134 17.86 18.24 -9.60
N SER A 135 16.63 18.27 -9.07
CA SER A 135 15.42 17.91 -9.82
C SER A 135 15.16 18.88 -10.97
N VAL A 136 15.37 20.19 -10.79
CA VAL A 136 15.22 21.22 -11.84
C VAL A 136 16.36 21.14 -12.87
N ALA A 137 17.58 20.79 -12.47
CA ALA A 137 18.70 20.49 -13.35
C ALA A 137 18.43 19.20 -14.15
N MET A 138 17.85 18.19 -13.50
CA MET A 138 17.42 16.95 -14.14
C MET A 138 16.25 17.20 -15.09
N PHE A 139 15.28 18.04 -14.71
CA PHE A 139 14.14 18.43 -15.55
C PHE A 139 14.55 19.32 -16.74
N SER A 140 15.43 20.29 -16.53
CA SER A 140 15.98 21.14 -17.61
C SER A 140 16.90 20.35 -18.55
N GLY A 141 17.63 19.37 -18.00
CA GLY A 141 18.33 18.36 -18.78
C GLY A 141 17.39 17.43 -19.55
N MET A 142 16.28 16.98 -18.96
CA MET A 142 15.26 16.15 -19.64
C MET A 142 14.53 16.91 -20.75
N LEU A 143 14.23 18.19 -20.56
CA LEU A 143 13.59 19.05 -21.59
C LEU A 143 14.51 19.33 -22.80
N THR A 144 15.82 19.12 -22.66
CA THR A 144 16.82 19.35 -23.72
C THR A 144 17.50 18.06 -24.20
N GLY A 145 17.11 16.88 -23.69
CA GLY A 145 17.79 15.62 -23.96
C GLY A 145 19.22 15.52 -23.41
N LYS A 146 19.60 16.40 -22.47
CA LYS A 146 20.94 16.49 -21.85
C LYS A 146 20.86 16.43 -20.31
N GLY A 147 20.03 15.55 -19.76
CA GLY A 147 19.97 15.29 -18.32
C GLY A 147 21.09 14.32 -17.92
N GLN A 148 22.28 14.84 -17.66
CA GLN A 148 23.48 14.04 -17.41
C GLN A 148 24.32 14.66 -16.28
N SER A 149 24.75 13.83 -15.33
CA SER A 149 25.53 14.19 -14.13
C SER A 149 26.80 14.99 -14.47
N PRO A 150 27.37 15.82 -13.56
CA PRO A 150 28.65 16.50 -13.82
C PRO A 150 29.78 15.55 -14.27
N ALA A 151 29.75 14.28 -13.86
CA ALA A 151 30.72 13.26 -14.26
C ALA A 151 30.61 12.80 -15.72
N THR A 152 29.43 12.89 -16.35
CA THR A 152 29.23 12.52 -17.76
C THR A 152 29.65 13.63 -18.73
N ASN A 153 29.96 14.83 -18.21
CA ASN A 153 30.39 15.99 -19.00
C ASN A 153 31.92 16.17 -19.10
N ASP A 154 32.74 15.24 -18.58
CA ASP A 154 34.19 15.24 -18.74
C ASP A 154 34.66 14.08 -19.65
N PRO A 155 34.82 14.32 -20.97
CA PRO A 155 35.31 13.30 -21.90
C PRO A 155 36.70 12.75 -21.55
N ALA A 156 37.54 13.52 -20.85
CA ALA A 156 38.88 13.07 -20.46
C ALA A 156 38.81 12.12 -19.25
N PHE A 157 37.88 12.33 -18.34
CA PHE A 157 37.60 11.39 -17.26
C PHE A 157 37.05 10.06 -17.82
N GLU A 158 36.04 10.14 -18.68
CA GLU A 158 35.47 8.96 -19.35
C GLU A 158 36.53 8.21 -20.18
N ALA A 159 37.43 8.92 -20.88
CA ALA A 159 38.62 8.35 -21.55
C ALA A 159 39.52 7.51 -20.65
N LYS A 160 39.81 8.01 -19.45
CA LYS A 160 40.63 7.29 -18.46
C LYS A 160 39.89 6.08 -17.91
N PHE A 161 38.61 6.24 -17.58
CA PHE A 161 37.77 5.15 -17.07
C PHE A 161 37.67 4.02 -18.11
N PHE A 162 37.34 4.33 -19.35
CA PHE A 162 37.29 3.33 -20.41
C PHE A 162 38.65 2.67 -20.69
N SER A 163 39.75 3.42 -20.55
CA SER A 163 41.10 2.83 -20.66
C SER A 163 41.37 1.82 -19.55
N PHE A 164 40.88 2.08 -18.34
CA PHE A 164 40.90 1.12 -17.24
C PHE A 164 40.06 -0.12 -17.57
N GLU A 165 38.84 0.04 -18.10
CA GLU A 165 38.00 -1.10 -18.51
C GLU A 165 38.65 -1.99 -19.57
N LYS A 166 39.38 -1.39 -20.53
CA LYS A 166 40.14 -2.15 -21.53
C LYS A 166 41.23 -3.02 -20.90
N LEU A 167 41.97 -2.47 -19.94
CA LEU A 167 42.98 -3.22 -19.19
C LEU A 167 42.31 -4.33 -18.38
N LEU A 168 41.24 -3.98 -17.67
CA LEU A 168 40.52 -4.88 -16.78
C LEU A 168 39.99 -6.10 -17.53
N ARG A 169 39.43 -5.93 -18.74
CA ARG A 169 38.97 -7.04 -19.58
C ARG A 169 40.06 -8.08 -19.87
N GLN A 170 41.29 -7.62 -20.10
CA GLN A 170 42.43 -8.48 -20.47
C GLN A 170 43.00 -9.27 -19.29
N GLU A 171 42.69 -8.88 -18.05
CA GLU A 171 43.19 -9.56 -16.86
C GLU A 171 42.60 -10.96 -16.70
N GLU A 172 43.48 -11.91 -16.34
CA GLU A 172 43.14 -13.29 -16.01
C GLU A 172 43.45 -13.61 -14.55
N SER A 173 42.72 -14.57 -13.99
CA SER A 173 42.95 -15.07 -12.64
C SER A 173 44.38 -15.61 -12.47
N LYS A 174 45.14 -14.97 -11.57
CA LYS A 174 46.51 -15.39 -11.24
C LYS A 174 46.51 -16.71 -10.47
N LYS A 175 47.44 -17.60 -10.80
CA LYS A 175 47.62 -18.90 -10.12
C LYS A 175 48.84 -18.86 -9.21
N LYS A 176 48.74 -19.47 -8.04
CA LYS A 176 49.85 -19.68 -7.11
C LYS A 176 50.46 -21.06 -7.39
N GLY A 177 51.73 -21.09 -7.81
CA GLY A 177 52.47 -22.33 -8.05
C GLY A 177 53.81 -22.35 -7.31
N ASN A 178 54.08 -23.47 -6.62
CA ASN A 178 55.43 -23.95 -6.31
C ASN A 178 55.63 -25.21 -7.16
N ILE A 179 56.87 -25.44 -7.63
CA ILE A 179 57.27 -26.47 -8.63
C ILE A 179 56.80 -27.91 -8.29
N PHE A 180 56.33 -28.18 -7.08
CA PHE A 180 55.93 -29.51 -6.58
C PHE A 180 54.47 -29.64 -6.08
N LYS A 181 53.55 -28.69 -6.31
CA LYS A 181 52.12 -28.83 -5.91
C LYS A 181 51.12 -28.31 -6.96
N LEU A 182 49.88 -28.83 -6.91
CA LEU A 182 48.73 -28.37 -7.70
C LEU A 182 48.58 -26.84 -7.58
N SER A 183 48.55 -26.15 -8.72
CA SER A 183 48.37 -24.70 -8.76
C SER A 183 46.96 -24.32 -8.30
N SER A 184 46.83 -23.50 -7.26
CA SER A 184 45.55 -22.95 -6.84
C SER A 184 45.36 -21.54 -7.40
N THR A 185 44.15 -21.22 -7.87
CA THR A 185 43.80 -19.85 -8.27
C THR A 185 43.83 -18.95 -7.04
N ILE A 186 44.53 -17.81 -7.14
CA ILE A 186 44.65 -16.82 -6.06
C ILE A 186 43.29 -16.15 -5.83
N GLU A 187 42.66 -15.71 -6.92
CA GLU A 187 41.39 -14.99 -6.91
C GLU A 187 40.65 -15.23 -8.24
N GLN A 188 39.34 -15.42 -8.19
CA GLN A 188 38.48 -15.37 -9.37
C GLN A 188 38.19 -13.90 -9.68
N ILE A 189 38.77 -13.36 -10.75
CA ILE A 189 38.73 -11.92 -11.03
C ILE A 189 37.41 -11.46 -11.67
N ALA A 190 36.64 -12.38 -12.27
CA ALA A 190 35.44 -12.05 -13.03
C ALA A 190 34.35 -11.27 -12.25
N PRO A 191 34.04 -11.57 -10.97
CA PRO A 191 33.09 -10.77 -10.20
C PRO A 191 33.51 -9.30 -10.08
N PHE A 192 34.80 -9.04 -9.83
CA PHE A 192 35.35 -7.68 -9.77
C PHE A 192 35.30 -6.99 -11.15
N GLN A 193 35.67 -7.71 -12.22
CA GLN A 193 35.57 -7.20 -13.59
C GLN A 193 34.14 -6.74 -13.93
N LEU A 194 33.15 -7.60 -13.66
CA LEU A 194 31.75 -7.30 -13.94
C LEU A 194 31.23 -6.12 -13.12
N GLN A 195 31.66 -5.99 -11.87
CA GLN A 195 31.28 -4.87 -11.03
C GLN A 195 31.79 -3.53 -11.58
N GLU A 196 33.07 -3.43 -11.96
CA GLU A 196 33.64 -2.20 -12.50
C GLU A 196 33.06 -1.86 -13.89
N LEU A 197 32.87 -2.87 -14.75
CA LEU A 197 32.22 -2.68 -16.05
C LEU A 197 30.77 -2.19 -15.87
N GLN A 198 30.03 -2.70 -14.88
CA GLN A 198 28.69 -2.23 -14.55
C GLN A 198 28.72 -0.80 -13.99
N ASN A 199 29.69 -0.45 -13.14
CA ASN A 199 29.85 0.91 -12.64
C ASN A 199 30.05 1.91 -13.79
N TYR A 200 30.82 1.55 -14.82
CA TYR A 200 30.97 2.37 -16.01
C TYR A 200 29.61 2.59 -16.70
N LEU A 201 28.83 1.52 -16.91
CA LEU A 201 27.50 1.63 -17.54
C LEU A 201 26.54 2.48 -16.69
N ASP A 202 26.55 2.34 -15.37
CA ASP A 202 25.69 3.10 -14.47
C ASP A 202 25.97 4.61 -14.52
N ILE A 203 27.20 5.00 -14.83
CA ILE A 203 27.62 6.40 -14.95
C ILE A 203 27.32 6.95 -16.34
N PHE A 204 27.70 6.23 -17.41
CA PHE A 204 27.77 6.80 -18.76
C PHE A 204 26.62 6.40 -19.70
N TYR A 205 25.81 5.39 -19.37
CA TYR A 205 24.70 4.93 -20.21
C TYR A 205 23.63 6.03 -20.40
N PRO A 206 23.04 6.19 -21.60
CA PRO A 206 23.21 5.40 -22.83
C PRO A 206 24.27 5.93 -23.82
N SER A 207 25.23 6.74 -23.34
CA SER A 207 26.16 7.49 -24.21
C SER A 207 27.59 6.93 -24.18
N ALA A 208 28.56 7.71 -24.68
CA ALA A 208 29.98 7.37 -24.68
C ALA A 208 30.29 6.02 -25.37
N ARG A 209 30.98 5.10 -24.69
CA ARG A 209 31.44 3.81 -25.22
C ARG A 209 30.78 2.64 -24.50
N CYS A 210 29.52 2.85 -24.09
CA CYS A 210 28.72 1.83 -23.42
C CYS A 210 28.46 0.60 -24.29
N ASP A 211 28.46 0.74 -25.62
CA ASP A 211 28.42 -0.39 -26.56
C ASP A 211 29.63 -1.32 -26.34
N SER A 212 30.84 -0.77 -26.37
CA SER A 212 32.09 -1.50 -26.17
C SER A 212 32.13 -2.17 -24.79
N VAL A 213 31.74 -1.45 -23.74
CA VAL A 213 31.70 -1.99 -22.37
C VAL A 213 30.64 -3.08 -22.22
N GLN A 214 29.48 -2.96 -22.89
CA GLN A 214 28.48 -4.04 -22.91
C GLN A 214 29.03 -5.31 -23.58
N ASP A 215 29.78 -5.20 -24.68
CA ASP A 215 30.46 -6.39 -25.27
C ASP A 215 31.55 -6.93 -24.33
N PHE A 216 32.25 -6.09 -23.56
CA PHE A 216 33.23 -6.58 -22.57
C PHE A 216 32.56 -7.43 -21.50
N ILE A 217 31.39 -7.02 -21.01
CA ILE A 217 30.56 -7.82 -20.09
C ILE A 217 30.17 -9.15 -20.74
N THR A 218 29.70 -9.12 -21.99
CA THR A 218 29.39 -10.33 -22.77
C THR A 218 30.57 -11.29 -22.83
N GLN A 219 31.77 -10.79 -23.15
CA GLN A 219 33.00 -11.59 -23.23
C GLN A 219 33.37 -12.21 -21.89
N VAL A 220 33.22 -11.48 -20.78
CA VAL A 220 33.48 -12.02 -19.44
C VAL A 220 32.54 -13.17 -19.14
N TYR A 221 31.22 -13.02 -19.39
CA TYR A 221 30.26 -14.09 -19.17
C TYR A 221 30.53 -15.33 -20.02
N ILE A 222 30.87 -15.14 -21.31
CA ILE A 222 31.25 -16.25 -22.20
C ILE A 222 32.50 -16.96 -21.66
N ARG A 223 33.56 -16.23 -21.29
CA ARG A 223 34.80 -16.81 -20.75
C ARG A 223 34.59 -17.57 -19.45
N THR A 224 33.64 -17.15 -18.61
CA THR A 224 33.29 -17.84 -17.37
C THR A 224 32.20 -18.91 -17.53
N ASN A 225 31.74 -19.16 -18.75
CA ASN A 225 30.64 -20.08 -19.06
C ASN A 225 29.33 -19.74 -18.32
N ASP A 226 29.08 -18.47 -18.02
CA ASP A 226 27.82 -17.99 -17.43
C ASP A 226 26.81 -17.74 -18.57
N TRP A 227 26.34 -18.84 -19.16
CA TRP A 227 25.59 -18.82 -20.41
C TRP A 227 24.32 -17.97 -20.31
N SER A 228 23.53 -18.12 -19.25
CA SER A 228 22.32 -17.30 -19.09
C SER A 228 22.61 -15.80 -19.10
N ARG A 229 23.68 -15.35 -18.44
CA ARG A 229 24.03 -13.92 -18.45
C ARG A 229 24.68 -13.48 -19.76
N ALA A 230 25.42 -14.37 -20.43
CA ALA A 230 25.94 -14.13 -21.77
C ALA A 230 24.78 -13.91 -22.77
N GLU A 231 23.76 -14.78 -22.76
CA GLU A 231 22.55 -14.64 -23.57
C GLU A 231 21.87 -13.29 -23.34
N TYR A 232 21.58 -12.99 -22.07
CA TYR A 232 21.00 -11.72 -21.68
C TYR A 232 21.81 -10.51 -22.18
N SER A 233 23.14 -10.56 -22.02
CA SER A 233 24.05 -9.47 -22.45
C SER A 233 24.11 -9.32 -23.97
N ILE A 234 24.08 -10.42 -24.73
CA ILE A 234 24.00 -10.42 -26.19
C ILE A 234 22.69 -9.78 -26.64
N LEU A 235 21.56 -10.22 -26.10
CA LEU A 235 20.26 -9.63 -26.42
C LEU A 235 20.23 -8.13 -26.10
N LYS A 236 20.70 -7.75 -24.90
CA LYS A 236 20.80 -6.34 -24.50
C LYS A 236 21.63 -5.54 -25.49
N PHE A 237 22.77 -6.06 -25.92
CA PHE A 237 23.61 -5.38 -26.90
C PHE A 237 22.85 -5.15 -28.22
N LEU A 238 22.29 -6.23 -28.79
CA LEU A 238 21.65 -6.19 -30.11
C LEU A 238 20.43 -5.28 -30.15
N TYR A 239 19.65 -5.20 -29.08
CA TYR A 239 18.54 -4.27 -29.02
C TYR A 239 18.98 -2.82 -28.83
N LEU A 240 19.98 -2.54 -28.00
CA LEU A 240 20.30 -1.17 -27.58
C LEU A 240 21.29 -0.45 -28.50
N TYR A 241 22.17 -1.21 -29.16
CA TYR A 241 23.27 -0.67 -29.96
C TYR A 241 23.28 -1.20 -31.43
N PRO A 242 22.18 -1.09 -32.19
CA PRO A 242 22.16 -1.53 -33.59
C PRO A 242 23.14 -0.74 -34.46
N ASP A 243 23.35 0.53 -34.14
CA ASP A 243 24.26 1.42 -34.88
C ASP A 243 25.75 1.21 -34.51
N SER A 244 26.06 0.30 -33.58
CA SER A 244 27.44 0.09 -33.13
C SER A 244 28.28 -0.59 -34.21
N PRO A 245 29.55 -0.18 -34.41
CA PRO A 245 30.47 -0.90 -35.29
C PRO A 245 30.76 -2.33 -34.84
N LEU A 246 30.37 -2.70 -33.61
CA LEU A 246 30.49 -4.06 -33.07
C LEU A 246 29.25 -4.93 -33.32
N PHE A 247 28.18 -4.38 -33.91
CA PHE A 247 26.90 -5.08 -34.06
C PHE A 247 27.05 -6.42 -34.79
N ASP A 248 27.66 -6.41 -35.98
CA ASP A 248 27.86 -7.64 -36.78
C ASP A 248 28.72 -8.67 -36.04
N GLU A 249 29.73 -8.22 -35.28
CA GLU A 249 30.59 -9.08 -34.47
C GLU A 249 29.79 -9.72 -33.32
N VAL A 250 28.95 -8.96 -32.63
CA VAL A 250 28.10 -9.48 -31.53
C VAL A 250 27.03 -10.43 -32.09
N GLN A 251 26.37 -10.02 -33.17
CA GLN A 251 25.29 -10.79 -33.80
C GLN A 251 25.79 -12.09 -34.43
N SER A 252 27.03 -12.12 -34.96
CA SER A 252 27.56 -13.31 -35.64
C SER A 252 28.47 -14.14 -34.75
N LEU A 253 29.47 -13.51 -34.11
CA LEU A 253 30.52 -14.22 -33.38
C LEU A 253 30.14 -14.48 -31.92
N ARG A 254 29.60 -13.49 -31.21
CA ARG A 254 29.22 -13.68 -29.80
C ARG A 254 27.99 -14.58 -29.66
N SER A 255 27.00 -14.42 -30.53
CA SER A 255 25.78 -15.24 -30.55
C SER A 255 26.02 -16.69 -30.99
N ALA A 256 27.18 -17.02 -31.57
CA ALA A 256 27.51 -18.38 -32.01
C ALA A 256 27.38 -19.42 -30.87
N ILE A 257 27.54 -18.99 -29.62
CA ILE A 257 27.31 -19.82 -28.42
C ILE A 257 25.89 -20.44 -28.42
N PHE A 258 24.89 -19.77 -29.00
CA PHE A 258 23.52 -20.28 -29.09
C PHE A 258 23.42 -21.55 -29.93
N GLN A 259 24.39 -21.80 -30.81
CA GLN A 259 24.44 -23.00 -31.66
C GLN A 259 25.47 -24.02 -31.15
N THR A 260 26.57 -23.56 -30.55
CA THR A 260 27.67 -24.44 -30.15
C THR A 260 27.52 -25.00 -28.73
N GLU A 261 26.97 -24.23 -27.79
CA GLU A 261 26.91 -24.62 -26.39
C GLU A 261 25.70 -25.49 -26.09
N LYS A 262 25.94 -26.61 -25.41
CA LYS A 262 24.89 -27.57 -25.02
C LYS A 262 23.74 -26.92 -24.24
N PHE A 263 24.03 -25.85 -23.50
CA PHE A 263 23.05 -25.08 -22.72
C PHE A 263 21.87 -24.61 -23.59
N TYR A 264 22.12 -24.18 -24.84
CA TYR A 264 21.09 -23.63 -25.72
C TYR A 264 20.47 -24.64 -26.68
N LYS A 265 20.79 -25.94 -26.57
CA LYS A 265 20.36 -26.95 -27.55
C LYS A 265 18.84 -26.94 -27.80
N SER A 266 18.03 -26.64 -26.78
CA SER A 266 16.57 -26.59 -26.89
C SER A 266 16.02 -25.24 -27.36
N SER A 267 16.77 -24.15 -27.21
CA SER A 267 16.33 -22.78 -27.54
C SER A 267 17.05 -22.19 -28.75
N SER A 268 18.05 -22.88 -29.31
CA SER A 268 18.90 -22.41 -30.41
C SER A 268 18.11 -21.83 -31.59
N ASP A 269 17.16 -22.57 -32.15
CA ASP A 269 16.35 -22.12 -33.30
C ASP A 269 15.48 -20.91 -32.97
N TYR A 270 15.03 -20.79 -31.72
CA TYR A 270 14.28 -19.63 -31.25
C TYR A 270 15.19 -18.41 -31.14
N LEU A 271 16.35 -18.56 -30.49
CA LEU A 271 17.31 -17.48 -30.28
C LEU A 271 17.89 -16.97 -31.60
N MET A 272 18.24 -17.87 -32.52
CA MET A 272 18.76 -17.50 -33.84
C MET A 272 17.72 -16.74 -34.68
N ARG A 273 16.44 -17.14 -34.62
CA ARG A 273 15.38 -16.36 -35.27
C ARG A 273 15.22 -15.00 -34.59
N LEU A 274 15.16 -14.98 -33.26
CA LEU A 274 15.01 -13.75 -32.48
C LEU A 274 16.07 -12.72 -32.85
N ILE A 275 17.37 -13.08 -32.87
CA ILE A 275 18.46 -12.13 -33.14
C ILE A 275 18.53 -11.67 -34.60
N ASN A 276 18.02 -12.47 -35.55
CA ASN A 276 17.99 -12.12 -36.97
C ASN A 276 16.76 -11.28 -37.34
N GLU A 277 15.70 -11.36 -36.54
CA GLU A 277 14.44 -10.65 -36.77
C GLU A 277 14.34 -9.35 -35.97
N ILE A 278 15.33 -9.00 -35.12
CA ILE A 278 15.33 -7.74 -34.35
C ILE A 278 15.23 -6.58 -35.34
N PRO A 279 14.07 -5.91 -35.47
CA PRO A 279 13.92 -4.80 -36.39
C PRO A 279 14.62 -3.60 -35.78
N GLU A 280 15.36 -2.82 -36.57
CA GLU A 280 15.99 -1.57 -36.10
C GLU A 280 14.91 -0.52 -35.75
N PRO A 281 14.63 -0.27 -34.47
CA PRO A 281 13.69 0.75 -34.05
C PRO A 281 14.36 2.13 -34.15
N ALA A 282 13.60 3.11 -34.61
CA ALA A 282 14.15 4.41 -35.02
C ALA A 282 14.78 5.24 -33.89
N THR A 283 14.47 4.98 -32.62
CA THR A 283 14.94 5.77 -31.49
C THR A 283 15.52 4.90 -30.36
N PRO A 284 16.46 5.43 -29.55
CA PRO A 284 16.98 4.73 -28.36
C PRO A 284 15.90 4.35 -27.34
N GLU A 285 14.84 5.15 -27.24
CA GLU A 285 13.67 4.86 -26.40
C GLU A 285 12.94 3.62 -26.89
N GLU A 286 12.57 3.58 -28.18
CA GLU A 286 11.82 2.46 -28.76
C GLU A 286 12.63 1.16 -28.71
N ARG A 287 13.94 1.26 -28.95
CA ARG A 287 14.88 0.14 -28.77
C ARG A 287 14.84 -0.44 -27.38
N TYR A 288 14.89 0.43 -26.38
CA TYR A 288 14.90 -0.04 -25.00
C TYR A 288 13.54 -0.59 -24.59
N PHE A 289 12.44 0.03 -25.05
CA PHE A 289 11.09 -0.49 -24.86
C PHE A 289 10.95 -1.90 -25.46
N LYS A 290 11.39 -2.12 -26.71
CA LYS A 290 11.35 -3.45 -27.35
C LYS A 290 12.18 -4.49 -26.62
N PHE A 291 13.33 -4.12 -26.09
CA PHE A 291 14.11 -5.01 -25.24
C PHE A 291 13.32 -5.41 -23.97
N VAL A 292 12.75 -4.44 -23.25
CA VAL A 292 11.93 -4.70 -22.05
C VAL A 292 10.69 -5.55 -22.37
N GLU A 293 10.03 -5.28 -23.49
CA GLU A 293 8.88 -6.06 -23.99
C GLU A 293 9.26 -7.52 -24.22
N THR A 294 10.40 -7.77 -24.88
CA THR A 294 10.93 -9.12 -25.16
C THR A 294 11.22 -9.88 -23.86
N LEU A 295 11.81 -9.22 -22.85
CA LEU A 295 12.12 -9.87 -21.58
C LEU A 295 10.88 -10.31 -20.78
N ARG A 296 9.75 -9.60 -20.91
CA ARG A 296 8.55 -9.79 -20.07
C ARG A 296 8.03 -11.23 -20.10
N ASP A 297 7.96 -11.80 -21.31
CA ASP A 297 7.40 -13.13 -21.53
C ASP A 297 8.44 -14.12 -22.08
N PHE A 298 9.72 -13.77 -21.96
CA PHE A 298 10.85 -14.55 -22.50
C PHE A 298 10.85 -15.99 -22.00
N ILE A 299 11.01 -16.96 -22.91
CA ILE A 299 10.79 -18.38 -22.60
C ILE A 299 11.63 -18.87 -21.42
N ASP A 300 12.91 -18.50 -21.38
CA ASP A 300 13.85 -18.89 -20.34
C ASP A 300 13.68 -18.07 -19.06
N VAL A 301 13.37 -18.75 -17.95
CA VAL A 301 13.10 -18.13 -16.65
C VAL A 301 14.27 -17.25 -16.17
N PRO A 302 15.55 -17.66 -16.25
CA PRO A 302 16.67 -16.82 -15.85
C PRO A 302 16.73 -15.49 -16.61
N ILE A 303 16.42 -15.49 -17.92
CA ILE A 303 16.40 -14.28 -18.73
C ILE A 303 15.21 -13.40 -18.35
N ARG A 304 14.04 -14.01 -18.17
CA ARG A 304 12.81 -13.32 -17.75
C ARG A 304 12.96 -12.59 -16.40
N GLN A 305 13.84 -13.07 -15.50
CA GLN A 305 14.12 -12.40 -14.22
C GLN A 305 14.72 -11.00 -14.39
N HIS A 306 15.36 -10.71 -15.52
CA HIS A 306 15.87 -9.37 -15.85
C HIS A 306 14.79 -8.38 -16.28
N PHE A 307 13.54 -8.82 -16.51
CA PHE A 307 12.45 -7.94 -16.93
C PHE A 307 12.23 -6.76 -15.97
N ILE A 308 12.05 -7.02 -14.66
CA ILE A 308 11.76 -5.96 -13.68
C ILE A 308 12.90 -4.93 -13.60
N PRO A 309 14.18 -5.30 -13.40
CA PRO A 309 15.25 -4.30 -13.31
C PRO A 309 15.41 -3.50 -14.60
N GLU A 310 15.27 -4.11 -15.78
CA GLU A 310 15.36 -3.38 -17.05
C GLU A 310 14.14 -2.47 -17.29
N ALA A 311 12.94 -2.93 -16.92
CA ALA A 311 11.74 -2.09 -16.94
C ALA A 311 11.89 -0.88 -16.00
N GLN A 312 12.49 -1.06 -14.82
CA GLN A 312 12.77 0.05 -13.90
C GLN A 312 13.78 1.04 -14.48
N THR A 313 14.84 0.55 -15.11
CA THR A 313 15.84 1.39 -15.80
C THR A 313 15.21 2.14 -16.98
N PHE A 314 14.34 1.50 -17.76
CA PHE A 314 13.55 2.16 -18.80
C PHE A 314 12.73 3.32 -18.24
N LEU A 315 11.97 3.10 -17.15
CA LEU A 315 11.17 4.16 -16.52
C LEU A 315 12.03 5.28 -15.90
N LYS A 316 13.25 4.98 -15.46
CA LYS A 316 14.20 5.98 -14.96
C LYS A 316 14.70 6.89 -16.08
N LEU A 317 14.98 6.32 -17.25
CA LEU A 317 15.54 7.06 -18.38
C LEU A 317 14.49 7.75 -19.24
N TYR A 318 13.33 7.13 -19.40
CA TYR A 318 12.24 7.60 -20.25
C TYR A 318 10.93 7.75 -19.47
N PRO A 319 10.88 8.54 -18.38
CA PRO A 319 9.69 8.68 -17.54
C PRO A 319 8.49 9.32 -18.25
N TYR A 320 8.72 10.02 -19.36
CA TYR A 320 7.68 10.67 -20.19
C TYR A 320 7.38 9.90 -21.48
N SER A 321 7.93 8.69 -21.64
CA SER A 321 7.62 7.83 -22.78
C SER A 321 6.12 7.58 -22.89
N SER A 322 5.60 7.49 -24.12
CA SER A 322 4.24 6.99 -24.37
C SER A 322 4.03 5.54 -23.93
N HIS A 323 5.12 4.82 -23.63
CA HIS A 323 5.12 3.45 -23.12
C HIS A 323 5.37 3.37 -21.60
N ALA A 324 5.64 4.50 -20.93
CA ALA A 324 6.01 4.48 -19.52
C ALA A 324 4.89 3.92 -18.62
N ASP A 325 3.64 4.20 -18.96
CA ASP A 325 2.48 3.72 -18.21
C ASP A 325 2.25 2.21 -18.38
N VAL A 326 2.38 1.68 -19.61
CA VAL A 326 2.23 0.25 -19.89
C VAL A 326 3.39 -0.56 -19.30
N VAL A 327 4.62 -0.04 -19.33
CA VAL A 327 5.78 -0.68 -18.68
C VAL A 327 5.59 -0.70 -17.15
N SER A 328 5.11 0.40 -16.56
CA SER A 328 4.80 0.45 -15.13
C SER A 328 3.70 -0.55 -14.73
N LEU A 329 2.67 -0.71 -15.56
CA LEU A 329 1.66 -1.77 -15.39
C LEU A 329 2.28 -3.17 -15.45
N TRP A 330 3.13 -3.45 -16.43
CA TRP A 330 3.75 -4.78 -16.57
C TRP A 330 4.62 -5.17 -15.37
N ILE A 331 5.26 -4.21 -14.71
CA ILE A 331 5.96 -4.45 -13.43
C ILE A 331 4.97 -4.93 -12.37
N ALA A 332 3.83 -4.24 -12.20
CA ALA A 332 2.81 -4.64 -11.23
C ALA A 332 2.26 -6.04 -11.50
N GLU A 333 1.95 -6.34 -12.76
CA GLU A 333 1.44 -7.65 -13.18
C GLU A 333 2.47 -8.76 -13.03
N THR A 334 3.75 -8.45 -13.22
CA THR A 334 4.82 -9.42 -12.99
C THR A 334 4.97 -9.73 -11.50
N TYR A 335 4.86 -8.74 -10.63
CA TYR A 335 4.79 -8.99 -9.19
C TYR A 335 3.57 -9.86 -8.80
N GLU A 336 2.41 -9.67 -9.44
CA GLU A 336 1.26 -10.55 -9.21
C GLU A 336 1.53 -11.99 -9.66
N ARG A 337 2.08 -12.17 -10.88
CA ARG A 337 2.44 -13.50 -11.42
C ARG A 337 3.46 -14.22 -10.55
N ASN A 338 4.36 -13.47 -9.92
CA ASN A 338 5.39 -13.99 -9.01
C ASN A 338 4.88 -14.25 -7.59
N GLY A 339 3.59 -14.02 -7.30
CA GLY A 339 3.04 -14.21 -5.95
C GLY A 339 3.57 -13.20 -4.93
N GLN A 340 3.90 -11.98 -5.37
CA GLN A 340 4.42 -10.89 -4.54
C GLN A 340 3.35 -9.78 -4.39
N PRO A 341 2.27 -10.02 -3.62
CA PRO A 341 1.10 -9.15 -3.62
C PRO A 341 1.37 -7.74 -3.09
N GLN A 342 2.28 -7.59 -2.12
CA GLN A 342 2.67 -6.26 -1.60
C GLN A 342 3.35 -5.41 -2.67
N SER A 343 4.34 -5.97 -3.37
CA SER A 343 5.04 -5.28 -4.45
C SER A 343 4.11 -4.97 -5.62
N ALA A 344 3.19 -5.89 -5.95
CA ALA A 344 2.17 -5.68 -6.96
C ALA A 344 1.24 -4.52 -6.60
N PHE A 345 0.69 -4.49 -5.37
CA PHE A 345 -0.16 -3.42 -4.89
C PHE A 345 0.54 -2.06 -4.98
N LEU A 346 1.76 -1.95 -4.43
CA LEU A 346 2.52 -0.70 -4.48
C LEU A 346 2.87 -0.28 -5.91
N SER A 347 3.11 -1.23 -6.80
CA SER A 347 3.38 -0.94 -8.22
C SER A 347 2.12 -0.45 -8.95
N HIS A 348 0.94 -1.01 -8.67
CA HIS A 348 -0.34 -0.48 -9.18
C HIS A 348 -0.61 0.93 -8.67
N GLN A 349 -0.37 1.20 -7.39
CA GLN A 349 -0.49 2.54 -6.81
C GLN A 349 0.49 3.52 -7.46
N LYS A 350 1.75 3.09 -7.68
CA LYS A 350 2.75 3.89 -8.40
C LYS A 350 2.28 4.21 -9.82
N THR A 351 1.77 3.24 -10.57
CA THR A 351 1.25 3.47 -11.93
C THR A 351 0.12 4.51 -11.91
N MET A 352 -0.85 4.39 -11.00
CA MET A 352 -1.95 5.37 -10.90
C MET A 352 -1.50 6.76 -10.46
N LEU A 353 -0.47 6.86 -9.62
CA LEU A 353 0.06 8.12 -9.12
C LEU A 353 0.89 8.86 -10.16
N PHE A 354 1.79 8.17 -10.86
CA PHE A 354 2.69 8.77 -11.84
C PHE A 354 2.02 8.96 -13.21
N TYR A 355 1.05 8.10 -13.55
CA TYR A 355 0.34 8.14 -14.84
C TYR A 355 -1.19 8.21 -14.63
N PRO A 356 -1.73 9.29 -14.03
CA PRO A 356 -3.14 9.37 -13.64
C PRO A 356 -4.14 9.31 -14.80
N ASN A 357 -3.68 9.60 -16.04
CA ASN A 357 -4.48 9.57 -17.26
C ASN A 357 -4.28 8.28 -18.09
N THR A 358 -3.58 7.28 -17.56
CA THR A 358 -3.34 6.03 -18.27
C THR A 358 -4.66 5.32 -18.62
N PRO A 359 -4.79 4.72 -19.83
CA PRO A 359 -5.95 3.89 -20.17
C PRO A 359 -6.11 2.68 -19.23
N PHE A 360 -5.07 2.32 -18.48
CA PHE A 360 -5.07 1.20 -17.54
C PHE A 360 -5.50 1.56 -16.12
N PHE A 361 -5.92 2.81 -15.86
CA PHE A 361 -6.20 3.28 -14.49
C PHE A 361 -7.28 2.42 -13.83
N SER A 362 -8.36 2.10 -14.56
CA SER A 362 -9.45 1.25 -14.06
C SER A 362 -8.93 -0.13 -13.67
N ARG A 363 -8.08 -0.74 -14.51
CA ARG A 363 -7.43 -2.03 -14.25
C ARG A 363 -6.55 -1.98 -13.00
N CYS A 364 -5.65 -0.99 -12.88
CA CYS A 364 -4.78 -0.86 -11.70
C CYS A 364 -5.58 -0.70 -10.40
N LEU A 365 -6.64 0.11 -10.42
CA LEU A 365 -7.50 0.34 -9.26
C LEU A 365 -8.25 -0.95 -8.87
N PHE A 366 -8.84 -1.65 -9.84
CA PHE A 366 -9.53 -2.90 -9.59
C PHE A 366 -8.59 -3.98 -9.06
N ARG A 367 -7.40 -4.12 -9.65
CA ARG A 367 -6.38 -5.08 -9.16
C ARG A 367 -5.88 -4.74 -7.77
N SER A 368 -5.70 -3.45 -7.46
CA SER A 368 -5.36 -2.99 -6.10
C SER A 368 -6.42 -3.43 -5.08
N ALA A 369 -7.71 -3.25 -5.42
CA ALA A 369 -8.82 -3.67 -4.57
C ALA A 369 -8.88 -5.20 -4.41
N ASP A 370 -8.64 -5.96 -5.50
CA ASP A 370 -8.61 -7.43 -5.48
C ASP A 370 -7.47 -7.96 -4.59
N ILE A 371 -6.29 -7.33 -4.64
CA ILE A 371 -5.16 -7.66 -3.78
C ILE A 371 -5.49 -7.37 -2.31
N GLN A 372 -6.04 -6.19 -2.01
CA GLN A 372 -6.46 -5.84 -0.65
C GLN A 372 -7.49 -6.84 -0.10
N GLN A 373 -8.47 -7.23 -0.92
CA GLN A 373 -9.50 -8.20 -0.56
C GLN A 373 -8.91 -9.60 -0.30
N LYS A 374 -8.18 -10.14 -1.28
CA LYS A 374 -7.83 -11.58 -1.29
C LYS A 374 -6.51 -11.90 -0.59
N GLN A 375 -5.54 -10.99 -0.68
CA GLN A 375 -4.17 -11.25 -0.24
C GLN A 375 -3.89 -10.64 1.13
N PHE A 376 -4.42 -9.44 1.41
CA PHE A 376 -4.19 -8.77 2.68
C PHE A 376 -5.33 -8.95 3.69
N GLY A 377 -6.53 -9.32 3.23
CA GLY A 377 -7.72 -9.38 4.08
C GLY A 377 -8.14 -7.99 4.59
N GLU A 378 -7.72 -6.92 3.93
CA GLU A 378 -8.05 -5.54 4.27
C GLU A 378 -9.42 -5.16 3.68
N TYR A 379 -10.49 -5.80 4.16
CA TYR A 379 -11.81 -5.71 3.53
C TYR A 379 -12.36 -4.29 3.48
N GLU A 380 -12.17 -3.47 4.52
CA GLU A 380 -12.62 -2.07 4.50
C GLU A 380 -11.87 -1.22 3.46
N ASN A 381 -10.56 -1.42 3.31
CA ASN A 381 -9.78 -0.73 2.27
C ASN A 381 -10.21 -1.20 0.88
N ALA A 382 -10.42 -2.51 0.70
CA ALA A 382 -10.92 -3.07 -0.55
C ALA A 382 -12.31 -2.52 -0.93
N ILE A 383 -13.23 -2.40 0.05
CA ILE A 383 -14.55 -1.80 -0.16
C ILE A 383 -14.41 -0.35 -0.63
N ARG A 384 -13.57 0.46 0.01
CA ARG A 384 -13.34 1.86 -0.42
C ARG A 384 -12.78 1.91 -1.84
N SER A 385 -11.81 1.06 -2.17
CA SER A 385 -11.21 0.99 -3.51
C SER A 385 -12.23 0.57 -4.57
N PHE A 386 -13.09 -0.43 -4.28
CA PHE A 386 -14.16 -0.84 -5.20
C PHE A 386 -15.26 0.22 -5.34
N LEU A 387 -15.62 0.93 -4.27
CA LEU A 387 -16.57 2.04 -4.35
C LEU A 387 -16.03 3.18 -5.22
N PHE A 388 -14.75 3.55 -5.03
CA PHE A 388 -14.09 4.54 -5.88
C PHE A 388 -14.02 4.08 -7.35
N TYR A 389 -13.79 2.79 -7.58
CA TYR A 389 -13.83 2.20 -8.91
C TYR A 389 -15.21 2.34 -9.56
N ILE A 390 -16.29 2.01 -8.85
CA ILE A 390 -17.66 2.12 -9.36
C ILE A 390 -18.06 3.57 -9.62
N GLU A 391 -17.61 4.50 -8.77
CA GLU A 391 -17.84 5.93 -8.95
C GLU A 391 -17.20 6.45 -10.24
N LYS A 392 -15.93 6.10 -10.49
CA LYS A 392 -15.18 6.59 -11.64
C LYS A 392 -15.46 5.81 -12.93
N PHE A 393 -15.75 4.52 -12.83
CA PHE A 393 -15.85 3.57 -13.95
C PHE A 393 -17.14 2.75 -13.92
N GLY A 394 -18.26 3.34 -13.49
CA GLY A 394 -19.54 2.62 -13.33
C GLY A 394 -20.16 2.00 -14.60
N ARG A 395 -19.63 2.30 -15.80
CA ARG A 395 -20.02 1.65 -17.06
C ARG A 395 -19.11 0.47 -17.44
N ASP A 396 -18.00 0.26 -16.72
CA ASP A 396 -17.12 -0.87 -16.94
C ASP A 396 -17.85 -2.17 -16.56
N SER A 397 -17.64 -3.21 -17.37
CA SER A 397 -18.13 -4.56 -17.12
C SER A 397 -17.80 -5.10 -15.74
N LEU A 398 -16.70 -4.65 -15.11
CA LEU A 398 -16.31 -5.11 -13.77
C LEU A 398 -17.02 -4.33 -12.64
N ALA A 399 -17.76 -3.25 -12.92
CA ALA A 399 -18.45 -2.49 -11.88
C ALA A 399 -19.53 -3.31 -11.16
N LEU A 400 -20.18 -4.25 -11.86
CA LEU A 400 -21.11 -5.20 -11.26
C LEU A 400 -20.39 -6.21 -10.36
N ASP A 401 -19.19 -6.68 -10.74
CA ASP A 401 -18.40 -7.63 -9.95
C ASP A 401 -17.88 -6.94 -8.68
N ALA A 402 -17.39 -5.70 -8.81
CA ALA A 402 -17.01 -4.84 -7.69
C ALA A 402 -18.18 -4.65 -6.70
N GLN A 403 -19.38 -4.34 -7.20
CA GLN A 403 -20.55 -4.14 -6.34
C GLN A 403 -20.96 -5.43 -5.61
N TYR A 404 -20.90 -6.57 -6.29
CA TYR A 404 -21.20 -7.86 -5.66
C TYR A 404 -20.14 -8.25 -4.63
N ARG A 405 -18.86 -8.00 -4.90
CA ARG A 405 -17.76 -8.23 -3.95
C ARG A 405 -17.88 -7.36 -2.71
N ILE A 406 -18.29 -6.10 -2.84
CA ILE A 406 -18.58 -5.25 -1.68
C ILE A 406 -19.63 -5.91 -0.79
N ALA A 407 -20.75 -6.34 -1.38
CA ALA A 407 -21.83 -6.99 -0.62
C ALA A 407 -21.34 -8.27 0.08
N LYS A 408 -20.56 -9.10 -0.63
CA LYS A 408 -19.99 -10.33 -0.09
C LYS A 408 -18.98 -10.07 1.04
N MET A 409 -18.13 -9.06 0.94
CA MET A 409 -17.18 -8.72 2.02
C MET A 409 -17.91 -8.23 3.27
N LEU A 410 -18.95 -7.40 3.11
CA LEU A 410 -19.76 -6.92 4.23
C LEU A 410 -20.47 -8.07 4.95
N ASP A 411 -20.98 -9.03 4.18
CA ASP A 411 -21.62 -10.24 4.64
C ASP A 411 -20.61 -11.20 5.29
N GLU A 412 -19.73 -11.80 4.51
CA GLU A 412 -18.96 -12.96 4.95
C GLU A 412 -17.73 -12.60 5.79
N ASN A 413 -17.16 -11.41 5.61
CA ASN A 413 -15.88 -11.05 6.23
C ASN A 413 -16.03 -10.06 7.38
N LEU A 414 -16.89 -9.05 7.25
CA LEU A 414 -17.07 -7.99 8.26
C LEU A 414 -18.29 -8.23 9.16
N SER A 415 -19.21 -9.12 8.79
CA SER A 415 -20.45 -9.37 9.54
C SER A 415 -21.31 -8.12 9.74
N GLU A 416 -21.27 -7.19 8.79
CA GLU A 416 -22.05 -5.95 8.79
C GLU A 416 -23.32 -6.12 7.97
N TRP A 417 -24.26 -6.86 8.55
CA TRP A 417 -25.45 -7.37 7.87
C TRP A 417 -26.33 -6.26 7.28
N GLU A 418 -26.50 -5.14 7.98
CA GLU A 418 -27.28 -4.00 7.50
C GLU A 418 -26.67 -3.37 6.24
N ARG A 419 -25.33 -3.24 6.21
CA ARG A 419 -24.59 -2.73 5.04
C ARG A 419 -24.64 -3.77 3.90
N ALA A 420 -24.49 -5.05 4.22
CA ALA A 420 -24.56 -6.14 3.25
C ALA A 420 -25.91 -6.22 2.53
N VAL A 421 -27.02 -6.19 3.29
CA VAL A 421 -28.39 -6.21 2.75
C VAL A 421 -28.65 -5.05 1.79
N LYS A 422 -28.14 -3.85 2.12
CA LYS A 422 -28.19 -2.68 1.22
C LYS A 422 -27.32 -2.90 -0.02
N ALA A 423 -26.10 -3.39 0.15
CA ALA A 423 -25.18 -3.62 -0.97
C ALA A 423 -25.68 -4.68 -1.96
N TYR A 424 -26.26 -5.79 -1.48
CA TYR A 424 -26.91 -6.79 -2.33
C TYR A 424 -28.13 -6.25 -3.06
N GLN A 425 -28.91 -5.38 -2.41
CA GLN A 425 -30.03 -4.70 -3.09
C GLN A 425 -29.53 -3.85 -4.27
N VAL A 426 -28.42 -3.11 -4.09
CA VAL A 426 -27.82 -2.32 -5.17
C VAL A 426 -27.38 -3.21 -6.33
N VAL A 427 -26.85 -4.42 -6.09
CA VAL A 427 -26.51 -5.37 -7.17
C VAL A 427 -27.74 -5.67 -8.02
N ALA A 428 -28.85 -6.05 -7.37
CA ALA A 428 -30.07 -6.39 -8.06
C ALA A 428 -30.68 -5.20 -8.80
N ASP A 429 -30.67 -4.00 -8.22
CA ASP A 429 -31.36 -2.84 -8.79
C ASP A 429 -30.58 -2.16 -9.91
N LYS A 430 -29.25 -2.03 -9.75
CA LYS A 430 -28.41 -1.41 -10.78
C LYS A 430 -28.00 -2.38 -11.89
N TYR A 431 -27.92 -3.68 -11.58
CA TYR A 431 -27.45 -4.69 -12.52
C TYR A 431 -28.43 -5.86 -12.62
N PRO A 432 -29.71 -5.63 -12.99
CA PRO A 432 -30.76 -6.66 -12.97
C PRO A 432 -30.48 -7.83 -13.92
N THR A 433 -29.75 -7.62 -15.01
CA THR A 433 -29.38 -8.69 -15.97
C THR A 433 -28.08 -9.41 -15.60
N SER A 434 -27.44 -9.03 -14.49
CA SER A 434 -26.19 -9.64 -14.03
C SER A 434 -26.44 -11.07 -13.53
N PRO A 435 -25.49 -12.02 -13.75
CA PRO A 435 -25.54 -13.34 -13.12
C PRO A 435 -25.53 -13.27 -11.58
N HIS A 436 -25.18 -12.12 -10.99
CA HIS A 436 -25.20 -11.90 -9.55
C HIS A 436 -26.51 -11.33 -9.01
N ALA A 437 -27.45 -10.91 -9.86
CA ALA A 437 -28.68 -10.25 -9.41
C ALA A 437 -29.56 -11.17 -8.57
N ILE A 438 -29.86 -12.39 -9.06
CA ILE A 438 -30.66 -13.36 -8.32
C ILE A 438 -29.90 -13.91 -7.09
N PRO A 439 -28.62 -14.33 -7.19
CA PRO A 439 -27.83 -14.71 -6.02
C PRO A 439 -27.77 -13.64 -4.93
N ALA A 440 -27.66 -12.36 -5.31
CA ALA A 440 -27.68 -11.24 -4.36
C ALA A 440 -29.01 -11.13 -3.61
N LEU A 441 -30.15 -11.24 -4.30
CA LEU A 441 -31.46 -11.22 -3.65
C LEU A 441 -31.68 -12.44 -2.74
N MET A 442 -31.27 -13.63 -3.20
CA MET A 442 -31.32 -14.85 -2.40
C MET A 442 -30.50 -14.68 -1.11
N ARG A 443 -29.25 -14.19 -1.23
CA ARG A 443 -28.39 -13.99 -0.06
C ARG A 443 -28.93 -12.90 0.86
N LYS A 444 -29.49 -11.82 0.31
CA LYS A 444 -30.18 -10.78 1.09
C LYS A 444 -31.31 -11.38 1.94
N ALA A 445 -32.18 -12.20 1.36
CA ALA A 445 -33.27 -12.85 2.08
C ALA A 445 -32.76 -13.79 3.20
N VAL A 446 -31.68 -14.52 2.94
CA VAL A 446 -31.02 -15.37 3.94
C VAL A 446 -30.47 -14.54 5.11
N ILE A 447 -29.83 -13.39 4.85
CA ILE A 447 -29.33 -12.51 5.92
C ILE A 447 -30.49 -11.95 6.75
N LEU A 448 -31.53 -11.42 6.09
CA LEU A 448 -32.71 -10.87 6.76
C LEU A 448 -33.36 -11.89 7.70
N SER A 449 -33.51 -13.13 7.25
CA SER A 449 -34.11 -14.19 8.04
C SER A 449 -33.20 -14.72 9.14
N THR A 450 -31.93 -15.05 8.83
CA THR A 450 -31.06 -15.80 9.74
C THR A 450 -30.21 -14.93 10.66
N LYS A 451 -29.85 -13.71 10.24
CA LYS A 451 -28.99 -12.80 11.01
C LYS A 451 -29.80 -11.69 11.66
N MET A 452 -30.87 -11.23 11.03
CA MET A 452 -31.67 -10.09 11.51
C MET A 452 -33.05 -10.50 12.06
N SER A 453 -33.48 -11.75 11.90
CA SER A 453 -34.82 -12.25 12.32
C SER A 453 -36.01 -11.49 11.71
N LEU A 454 -35.82 -10.86 10.54
CA LEU A 454 -36.82 -10.10 9.80
C LEU A 454 -37.52 -11.00 8.77
N ILE A 455 -38.39 -11.87 9.28
CA ILE A 455 -39.01 -12.95 8.49
C ILE A 455 -39.88 -12.43 7.35
N GLU A 456 -40.72 -11.42 7.60
CA GLU A 456 -41.60 -10.87 6.57
C GLU A 456 -40.80 -10.17 5.47
N GLU A 457 -39.75 -9.44 5.83
CA GLU A 457 -38.87 -8.80 4.85
C GLU A 457 -38.15 -9.84 3.98
N ALA A 458 -37.64 -10.93 4.59
CA ALA A 458 -37.01 -12.01 3.84
C ALA A 458 -37.98 -12.67 2.84
N VAL A 459 -39.23 -12.92 3.25
CA VAL A 459 -40.27 -13.47 2.37
C VAL A 459 -40.59 -12.51 1.23
N ASN A 460 -40.71 -11.21 1.50
CA ASN A 460 -40.93 -10.20 0.46
C ASN A 460 -39.79 -10.19 -0.56
N ILE A 461 -38.54 -10.35 -0.12
CA ILE A 461 -37.41 -10.49 -1.05
C ILE A 461 -37.53 -11.75 -1.90
N TYR A 462 -37.84 -12.92 -1.32
CA TYR A 462 -38.05 -14.13 -2.11
C TYR A 462 -39.18 -14.00 -3.14
N GLN A 463 -40.29 -13.35 -2.77
CA GLN A 463 -41.39 -13.07 -3.70
C GLN A 463 -40.96 -12.12 -4.82
N SER A 464 -40.16 -11.10 -4.51
CA SER A 464 -39.66 -10.16 -5.52
C SER A 464 -38.77 -10.83 -6.59
N ILE A 465 -38.13 -11.97 -6.27
CA ILE A 465 -37.36 -12.73 -7.26
C ILE A 465 -38.31 -13.34 -8.31
N ASP A 466 -39.45 -13.88 -7.87
CA ASP A 466 -40.47 -14.44 -8.76
C ASP A 466 -41.17 -13.37 -9.62
N GLU A 467 -41.33 -12.16 -9.08
CA GLU A 467 -41.88 -11.01 -9.81
C GLU A 467 -40.92 -10.47 -10.87
N ARG A 468 -39.63 -10.37 -10.53
CA ARG A 468 -38.60 -9.75 -11.39
C ARG A 468 -37.99 -10.72 -12.39
N TYR A 469 -37.90 -12.00 -12.05
CA TYR A 469 -37.25 -13.04 -12.84
C TYR A 469 -38.19 -14.23 -13.03
N PRO A 470 -39.41 -14.01 -13.55
CA PRO A 470 -40.40 -15.06 -13.69
C PRO A 470 -39.86 -16.20 -14.57
N GLU A 471 -40.32 -17.42 -14.30
CA GLU A 471 -40.00 -18.63 -15.08
C GLU A 471 -38.52 -19.09 -15.00
N THR A 472 -37.71 -18.48 -14.14
CA THR A 472 -36.36 -18.98 -13.84
C THR A 472 -36.42 -20.13 -12.81
N PRO A 473 -35.48 -21.10 -12.87
CA PRO A 473 -35.36 -22.12 -11.83
C PRO A 473 -35.16 -21.54 -10.43
N ASP A 474 -34.53 -20.36 -10.34
CA ASP A 474 -34.30 -19.66 -9.09
C ASP A 474 -35.57 -18.99 -8.54
N ALA A 475 -36.48 -18.48 -9.39
CA ALA A 475 -37.78 -17.96 -8.94
C ALA A 475 -38.62 -19.02 -8.23
N LEU A 476 -38.73 -20.22 -8.82
CA LEU A 476 -39.36 -21.37 -8.17
C LEU A 476 -38.66 -21.72 -6.85
N SER A 477 -37.33 -21.72 -6.84
CA SER A 477 -36.55 -22.04 -5.63
C SER A 477 -36.75 -21.00 -4.52
N ALA A 478 -36.84 -19.71 -4.87
CA ALA A 478 -37.11 -18.62 -3.95
C ALA A 478 -38.51 -18.73 -3.34
N MET A 479 -39.53 -19.05 -4.14
CA MET A 479 -40.89 -19.24 -3.61
C MET A 479 -40.98 -20.42 -2.65
N VAL A 480 -40.33 -21.55 -2.95
CA VAL A 480 -40.24 -22.69 -2.01
C VAL A 480 -39.51 -22.26 -0.73
N ALA A 481 -38.38 -21.57 -0.85
CA ALA A 481 -37.62 -21.07 0.31
C ALA A 481 -38.46 -20.13 1.19
N SER A 482 -39.38 -19.35 0.62
CA SER A 482 -40.30 -18.51 1.38
C SER A 482 -41.30 -19.32 2.21
N GLY A 483 -41.82 -20.43 1.68
CA GLY A 483 -42.69 -21.36 2.42
C GLY A 483 -41.94 -22.10 3.52
N ASP A 484 -40.74 -22.58 3.22
CA ASP A 484 -39.84 -23.24 4.18
C ASP A 484 -39.46 -22.30 5.33
N LEU A 485 -39.25 -21.02 5.03
CA LEU A 485 -38.94 -20.00 6.02
C LEU A 485 -40.11 -19.78 6.99
N TYR A 486 -41.35 -19.66 6.49
CA TYR A 486 -42.51 -19.57 7.38
C TYR A 486 -42.72 -20.85 8.21
N ASN A 487 -42.54 -22.02 7.60
CA ASN A 487 -42.72 -23.31 8.26
C ASN A 487 -41.71 -23.49 9.40
N SER A 488 -40.43 -23.19 9.17
CA SER A 488 -39.39 -23.25 10.20
C SER A 488 -39.66 -22.32 11.38
N HIS A 489 -40.36 -21.20 11.14
CA HIS A 489 -40.78 -20.25 12.17
C HIS A 489 -42.20 -20.51 12.72
N LYS A 490 -42.77 -21.69 12.43
CA LYS A 490 -44.09 -22.14 12.90
C LYS A 490 -45.27 -21.27 12.46
N LYS A 491 -45.10 -20.44 11.43
CA LYS A 491 -46.16 -19.69 10.77
C LYS A 491 -46.83 -20.58 9.71
N TYR A 492 -47.51 -21.61 10.19
CA TYR A 492 -47.96 -22.72 9.35
C TYR A 492 -48.96 -22.31 8.27
N GLU A 493 -49.94 -21.47 8.60
CA GLU A 493 -50.94 -20.98 7.65
C GLU A 493 -50.29 -20.14 6.55
N SER A 494 -49.32 -19.30 6.90
CA SER A 494 -48.54 -18.50 5.94
C SER A 494 -47.67 -19.40 5.06
N ALA A 495 -47.05 -20.44 5.63
CA ALA A 495 -46.28 -21.43 4.88
C ALA A 495 -47.14 -22.16 3.85
N VAL A 496 -48.33 -22.61 4.25
CA VAL A 496 -49.31 -23.21 3.32
C VAL A 496 -49.67 -22.23 2.21
N GLY A 497 -49.93 -20.97 2.54
CA GLY A 497 -50.19 -19.93 1.55
C GLY A 497 -49.09 -19.82 0.48
N GLN A 498 -47.81 -19.87 0.87
CA GLN A 498 -46.70 -19.81 -0.09
C GLN A 498 -46.57 -21.09 -0.92
N TYR A 499 -46.65 -22.27 -0.30
CA TYR A 499 -46.58 -23.53 -1.03
C TYR A 499 -47.74 -23.70 -2.03
N MET A 500 -48.94 -23.22 -1.68
CA MET A 500 -50.08 -23.22 -2.59
C MET A 500 -49.85 -22.29 -3.79
N LYS A 501 -49.20 -21.13 -3.60
CA LYS A 501 -48.79 -20.27 -4.73
C LYS A 501 -47.78 -20.98 -5.64
N VAL A 502 -46.82 -21.72 -5.07
CA VAL A 502 -45.88 -22.55 -5.85
C VAL A 502 -46.64 -23.55 -6.72
N PHE A 503 -47.61 -24.27 -6.14
CA PHE A 503 -48.45 -25.20 -6.88
C PHE A 503 -49.23 -24.53 -8.01
N GLN A 504 -49.88 -23.39 -7.72
CA GLN A 504 -50.70 -22.68 -8.69
C GLN A 504 -49.90 -22.17 -9.89
N LYS A 505 -48.68 -21.65 -9.67
CA LYS A 505 -47.85 -21.05 -10.72
C LYS A 505 -46.93 -22.05 -11.43
N TYR A 506 -46.43 -23.06 -10.71
CA TYR A 506 -45.41 -23.99 -11.20
C TYR A 506 -45.91 -25.45 -11.23
N GLN A 507 -47.18 -25.65 -11.58
CA GLN A 507 -47.91 -26.93 -11.50
C GLN A 507 -47.20 -28.12 -12.17
N LYS A 508 -46.35 -27.91 -13.17
CA LYS A 508 -45.64 -29.00 -13.87
C LYS A 508 -44.28 -29.35 -13.25
N SER A 509 -43.83 -28.60 -12.23
CA SER A 509 -42.52 -28.80 -11.62
C SER A 509 -42.57 -29.87 -10.52
N GLU A 510 -41.50 -30.66 -10.38
CA GLU A 510 -41.36 -31.62 -9.28
C GLU A 510 -41.41 -30.91 -7.90
N LYS A 511 -40.88 -29.69 -7.82
CA LYS A 511 -40.95 -28.87 -6.60
C LYS A 511 -42.37 -28.47 -6.21
N ALA A 512 -43.30 -28.33 -7.17
CA ALA A 512 -44.71 -28.09 -6.86
C ALA A 512 -45.37 -29.30 -6.19
N ILE A 513 -44.98 -30.52 -6.59
CA ILE A 513 -45.40 -31.75 -5.91
C ILE A 513 -44.86 -31.75 -4.48
N SER A 514 -43.55 -31.49 -4.29
CA SER A 514 -42.94 -31.41 -2.97
C SER A 514 -43.58 -30.34 -2.08
N ALA A 515 -43.95 -29.19 -2.64
CA ALA A 515 -44.66 -28.13 -1.92
C ALA A 515 -46.02 -28.61 -1.40
N LEU A 516 -46.81 -29.31 -2.22
CA LEU A 516 -48.09 -29.90 -1.77
C LEU A 516 -47.89 -30.99 -0.70
N GLU A 517 -46.84 -31.80 -0.81
CA GLU A 517 -46.51 -32.80 0.21
C GLU A 517 -46.17 -32.14 1.56
N GLU A 518 -45.47 -31.00 1.56
CA GLU A 518 -45.25 -30.22 2.78
C GLU A 518 -46.56 -29.58 3.30
N VAL A 519 -47.48 -29.14 2.44
CA VAL A 519 -48.83 -28.69 2.88
C VAL A 519 -49.61 -29.81 3.58
N VAL A 520 -49.63 -31.02 3.00
CA VAL A 520 -50.25 -32.21 3.62
C VAL A 520 -49.65 -32.48 5.00
N LYS A 521 -48.32 -32.41 5.13
CA LYS A 521 -47.61 -32.63 6.39
C LYS A 521 -47.92 -31.55 7.42
N ILE A 522 -48.02 -30.28 7.00
CA ILE A 522 -48.43 -29.18 7.88
C ILE A 522 -49.85 -29.43 8.40
N TYR A 523 -50.82 -29.70 7.53
CA TYR A 523 -52.21 -29.91 7.97
C TYR A 523 -52.37 -31.16 8.81
N SER A 524 -51.75 -32.28 8.44
CA SER A 524 -51.91 -33.56 9.16
C SER A 524 -51.15 -33.61 10.48
N VAL A 525 -49.93 -33.06 10.54
CA VAL A 525 -49.04 -33.23 11.70
C VAL A 525 -49.01 -32.00 12.59
N LYS A 526 -48.95 -30.79 12.01
CA LYS A 526 -48.72 -29.55 12.75
C LYS A 526 -50.03 -28.90 13.20
N ILE A 527 -50.98 -28.74 12.28
CA ILE A 527 -52.29 -28.12 12.55
C ILE A 527 -53.31 -29.17 13.03
N LYS A 528 -53.19 -30.42 12.54
CA LYS A 528 -54.13 -31.54 12.77
C LYS A 528 -55.54 -31.28 12.20
N ASP A 529 -55.61 -30.59 11.07
CA ASP A 529 -56.83 -30.35 10.30
C ASP A 529 -57.01 -31.47 9.27
N ASN A 530 -57.85 -32.46 9.61
CA ASN A 530 -58.08 -33.63 8.77
C ASN A 530 -58.80 -33.29 7.48
N ASP A 531 -59.69 -32.31 7.48
CA ASP A 531 -60.49 -31.96 6.31
C ASP A 531 -59.60 -31.29 5.26
N LYS A 532 -58.76 -30.33 5.67
CA LYS A 532 -57.77 -29.72 4.76
C LYS A 532 -56.67 -30.69 4.32
N THR A 533 -56.34 -31.68 5.17
CA THR A 533 -55.44 -32.76 4.78
C THR A 533 -56.05 -33.57 3.63
N VAL A 534 -57.32 -33.99 3.75
CA VAL A 534 -58.04 -34.72 2.70
C VAL A 534 -58.15 -33.89 1.42
N GLU A 535 -58.48 -32.60 1.53
CA GLU A 535 -58.55 -31.68 0.39
C GLU A 535 -57.20 -31.62 -0.36
N THR A 536 -56.09 -31.44 0.36
CA THR A 536 -54.76 -31.34 -0.25
C THR A 536 -54.31 -32.67 -0.87
N LEU A 537 -54.62 -33.81 -0.24
CA LEU A 537 -54.34 -35.14 -0.81
C LEU A 537 -55.09 -35.35 -2.13
N ASN A 538 -56.36 -34.94 -2.20
CA ASN A 538 -57.14 -35.00 -3.42
C ASN A 538 -56.58 -34.09 -4.52
N LEU A 539 -56.02 -32.92 -4.17
CA LEU A 539 -55.31 -32.08 -5.13
C LEU A 539 -54.10 -32.81 -5.75
N ILE A 540 -53.30 -33.52 -4.95
CA ILE A 540 -52.16 -34.30 -5.46
C ILE A 540 -52.65 -35.39 -6.41
N ILE A 541 -53.68 -36.15 -6.01
CA ILE A 541 -54.23 -37.26 -6.81
C ILE A 541 -54.77 -36.76 -8.15
N ALA A 542 -55.52 -35.66 -8.15
CA ALA A 542 -56.12 -35.12 -9.37
C ALA A 542 -55.10 -34.52 -10.34
N ASN A 543 -54.04 -33.88 -9.83
CA ASN A 543 -53.11 -33.10 -10.66
C ASN A 543 -51.84 -33.87 -11.07
N TYR A 544 -51.52 -34.98 -10.39
CA TYR A 544 -50.28 -35.74 -10.63
C TYR A 544 -50.51 -37.25 -10.76
N PRO A 545 -51.42 -37.70 -11.66
CA PRO A 545 -51.71 -39.12 -11.83
C PRO A 545 -50.49 -39.90 -12.34
N GLY A 546 -50.36 -41.14 -11.90
CA GLY A 546 -49.25 -42.05 -12.21
C GLY A 546 -47.96 -41.78 -11.46
N THR A 547 -47.92 -40.80 -10.55
CA THR A 547 -46.69 -40.42 -9.82
C THR A 547 -46.54 -41.16 -8.49
N LYS A 548 -45.29 -41.23 -7.99
CA LYS A 548 -45.03 -41.72 -6.62
C LYS A 548 -45.76 -40.89 -5.55
N ALA A 549 -45.97 -39.60 -5.80
CA ALA A 549 -46.68 -38.71 -4.90
C ALA A 549 -48.18 -39.06 -4.83
N GLU A 550 -48.83 -39.33 -5.96
CA GLU A 550 -50.21 -39.83 -5.98
C GLU A 550 -50.33 -41.14 -5.19
N ALA A 551 -49.47 -42.12 -5.45
CA ALA A 551 -49.52 -43.41 -4.75
C ALA A 551 -49.39 -43.24 -3.22
N ARG A 552 -48.54 -42.31 -2.77
CA ARG A 552 -48.42 -41.95 -1.35
C ARG A 552 -49.69 -41.26 -0.84
N ALA A 553 -50.27 -40.34 -1.62
CA ALA A 553 -51.46 -39.61 -1.26
C ALA A 553 -52.69 -40.52 -1.10
N VAL A 554 -52.94 -41.43 -2.06
CA VAL A 554 -54.02 -42.43 -1.99
C VAL A 554 -53.90 -43.30 -0.74
N LYS A 555 -52.69 -43.77 -0.43
CA LYS A 555 -52.45 -44.58 0.76
C LYS A 555 -52.72 -43.82 2.06
N GLN A 556 -52.34 -42.55 2.12
CA GLN A 556 -52.57 -41.72 3.29
C GLN A 556 -54.06 -41.37 3.47
N LEU A 557 -54.77 -41.11 2.37
CA LEU A 557 -56.21 -40.86 2.36
C LEU A 557 -56.99 -42.07 2.89
N ALA A 558 -56.71 -43.26 2.37
CA ALA A 558 -57.35 -44.50 2.83
C ALA A 558 -57.08 -44.81 4.32
N LYS A 559 -55.94 -44.36 4.86
CA LYS A 559 -55.63 -44.49 6.29
C LYS A 559 -56.47 -43.55 7.14
N LEU A 560 -56.72 -42.32 6.68
CA LEU A 560 -57.54 -41.34 7.37
C LEU A 560 -59.03 -41.74 7.38
N GLU A 561 -59.53 -42.30 6.28
CA GLU A 561 -60.90 -42.78 6.18
C GLU A 561 -61.18 -43.96 7.13
N LYS A 562 -60.20 -44.85 7.33
CA LYS A 562 -60.30 -45.96 8.29
C LYS A 562 -60.18 -45.54 9.75
N ALA A 563 -59.71 -44.32 10.01
CA ALA A 563 -59.53 -43.78 11.36
C ALA A 563 -60.70 -42.87 11.80
N LYS A 564 -61.61 -42.54 10.88
CA LYS A 564 -62.95 -41.99 11.18
C LYS A 564 -63.86 -43.13 11.63
#